data_AF-A0ABD5MLW0-F1
#
_entry.id   AF-A0ABD5MLW0-F1
#
_cell.length_a   1.000
_cell.length_b   1.000
_cell.length_c   1.000
_cell.angle_alpha   90.00
_cell.angle_beta   90.00
_cell.angle_gamma   90.00
#
_symmetry.space_group_name_H-M   'P 1'
#
loop_
_entity.id
_entity.type
_entity.pdbx_description
1 polymer ?
#
loop_
_entity_poly.entity_id
_entity_poly.type
_entity_poly.pdbx_seq_one_letter_code
_entity_poly.pdbx_strand_id
1 'polypeptide(L)'
;MRRAVLAFVVAVAVLLAGCGAGPGDGGARTVNPALANTPTASPTPTPAPEYPPGVGDDGVDARVLAGNHDSALDRVNSTVLIDRTVVGANGTTVSATDIRIESAGSRVHYRVNQTGGLPAQFVSPFPTFEFWTDGNVTVTRAVDASGNVTLRRITGQPPTIADADDTGEDSVFGRFVGTNARLVGTTTVDGEEAYVVRADHDALDRRGGPPMRDYRLNATVTEAGVVLAYDLTFTATYETEDGGTLVATTTERFRTTVGGSAASPPPWVRDSNASTAGGADTADGESEPTDAAWTASGG
;
A
#
# COMPACT_ATOMS: atom_id res chain seq x y z
N MET A 1 35.46 -17.73 30.05
CA MET A 1 34.83 -18.69 30.99
C MET A 1 34.64 -18.18 32.43
N ARG A 2 35.23 -17.05 32.86
CA ARG A 2 35.05 -16.53 34.24
C ARG A 2 33.87 -15.55 34.44
N ARG A 3 33.21 -15.10 33.35
CA ARG A 3 32.07 -14.16 33.41
C ARG A 3 30.70 -14.85 33.44
N ALA A 4 30.62 -16.14 33.08
CA ALA A 4 29.39 -16.92 33.13
C ALA A 4 29.02 -17.42 34.54
N VAL A 5 30.02 -17.56 35.43
CA VAL A 5 29.81 -18.03 36.81
C VAL A 5 29.20 -16.94 37.71
N LEU A 6 29.41 -15.67 37.39
CA LEU A 6 28.94 -14.55 38.22
C LEU A 6 27.45 -14.20 38.01
N ALA A 7 26.89 -14.51 36.83
CA ALA A 7 25.48 -14.24 36.54
C ALA A 7 24.53 -15.25 37.22
N PHE A 8 24.99 -16.48 37.47
CA PHE A 8 24.17 -17.54 38.07
C PHE A 8 23.94 -17.33 39.58
N VAL A 9 24.87 -16.67 40.28
CA VAL A 9 24.75 -16.41 41.73
C VAL A 9 23.72 -15.30 42.03
N VAL A 10 23.53 -14.35 41.11
CA VAL A 10 22.57 -13.25 41.30
C VAL A 10 21.13 -13.70 41.03
N ALA A 11 20.91 -14.63 40.10
CA ALA A 11 19.56 -15.15 39.80
C ALA A 11 18.96 -16.00 40.94
N VAL A 12 19.79 -16.66 41.75
CA VAL A 12 19.33 -17.49 42.88
C VAL A 12 18.96 -16.64 44.11
N ALA A 13 19.53 -15.45 44.25
CA ALA A 13 19.26 -14.59 45.42
C ALA A 13 17.89 -13.88 45.38
N VAL A 14 17.29 -13.68 44.20
CA VAL A 14 16.02 -12.93 44.07
C VAL A 14 14.78 -13.82 44.32
N LEU A 15 14.93 -15.15 44.27
CA LEU A 15 13.82 -16.10 44.55
C LEU A 15 13.64 -16.43 46.04
N LEU A 16 14.47 -15.91 46.94
CA LEU A 16 14.46 -16.22 48.38
C LEU A 16 13.99 -15.06 49.28
N ALA A 17 13.62 -13.90 48.71
CA ALA A 17 12.94 -12.85 49.45
C ALA A 17 11.44 -13.20 49.59
N GLY A 18 11.18 -14.19 50.43
CA GLY A 18 9.83 -14.55 50.86
C GLY A 18 9.16 -13.38 51.56
N CYS A 19 7.95 -13.04 51.12
CA CYS A 19 7.02 -12.27 51.94
C CYS A 19 6.24 -13.27 52.80
N GLY A 20 6.43 -13.17 54.12
CA GLY A 20 6.03 -14.16 55.10
C GLY A 20 4.52 -14.37 55.22
N ALA A 21 4.14 -15.64 55.28
CA ALA A 21 2.84 -16.08 55.79
C ALA A 21 2.90 -16.11 57.33
N GLY A 22 2.27 -15.13 57.97
CA GLY A 22 2.07 -15.13 59.41
C GLY A 22 0.83 -15.96 59.80
N PRO A 23 0.86 -16.73 60.92
CA PRO A 23 -0.33 -17.36 61.46
C PRO A 23 -1.17 -16.27 62.16
N GLY A 24 -2.20 -15.80 61.48
CA GLY A 24 -3.17 -14.85 62.03
C GLY A 24 -4.19 -15.57 62.91
N ASP A 25 -4.28 -15.12 64.16
CA ASP A 25 -5.23 -15.55 65.18
C ASP A 25 -6.67 -15.65 64.67
N GLY A 26 -7.37 -16.68 65.16
CA GLY A 26 -8.80 -16.95 64.97
C GLY A 26 -9.69 -15.90 65.61
N GLY A 27 -9.61 -14.65 65.15
CA GLY A 27 -10.61 -13.64 65.38
C GLY A 27 -11.87 -14.02 64.63
N ALA A 28 -12.87 -14.54 65.35
CA ALA A 28 -14.22 -14.70 64.86
C ALA A 28 -14.73 -13.36 64.33
N ARG A 29 -14.58 -13.14 63.01
CA ARG A 29 -15.23 -12.01 62.34
C ARG A 29 -16.73 -12.24 62.48
N THR A 30 -17.38 -11.33 63.18
CA THR A 30 -18.83 -11.13 63.13
C THR A 30 -19.19 -10.79 61.68
N VAL A 31 -19.38 -11.81 60.84
CA VAL A 31 -19.97 -11.66 59.51
C VAL A 31 -21.38 -11.16 59.74
N ASN A 32 -21.63 -9.90 59.36
CA ASN A 32 -22.97 -9.36 59.33
C ASN A 32 -23.80 -10.25 58.37
N PRO A 33 -24.81 -10.99 58.86
CA PRO A 33 -25.60 -11.91 58.03
C PRO A 33 -26.31 -11.19 56.88
N ALA A 34 -26.49 -9.87 56.98
CA ALA A 34 -27.09 -9.04 55.94
C ALA A 34 -26.26 -8.96 54.64
N LEU A 35 -24.96 -9.29 54.67
CA LEU A 35 -24.10 -9.22 53.49
C LEU A 35 -23.93 -10.55 52.74
N ALA A 36 -24.40 -11.67 53.31
CA ALA A 36 -24.30 -12.99 52.66
C ALA A 36 -25.07 -13.08 51.34
N ASN A 37 -26.03 -12.16 51.12
CA ASN A 37 -26.83 -12.05 49.91
C ASN A 37 -26.45 -10.83 49.06
N THR A 38 -25.32 -10.16 49.32
CA THR A 38 -24.87 -9.08 48.44
C THR A 38 -24.39 -9.72 47.15
N PRO A 39 -25.04 -9.46 45.99
CA PRO A 39 -24.59 -10.00 44.73
C PRO A 39 -23.14 -9.57 44.53
N THR A 40 -22.23 -10.51 44.41
CA THR A 40 -20.87 -10.20 43.97
C THR A 40 -21.03 -9.65 42.56
N ALA A 41 -20.61 -8.39 42.34
CA ALA A 41 -20.68 -7.79 41.03
C ALA A 41 -20.00 -8.74 40.03
N SER A 42 -20.77 -9.20 39.04
CA SER A 42 -20.21 -10.00 37.95
C SER A 42 -19.18 -9.11 37.25
N PRO A 43 -17.97 -9.62 36.95
CA PRO A 43 -16.96 -8.82 36.26
C PRO A 43 -17.58 -8.29 34.97
N THR A 44 -17.59 -6.96 34.81
CA THR A 44 -17.96 -6.34 33.54
C THR A 44 -17.00 -6.88 32.48
N PRO A 45 -17.49 -7.42 31.35
CA PRO A 45 -16.63 -7.87 30.27
C PRO A 45 -15.70 -6.72 29.86
N THR A 46 -14.39 -6.96 29.84
CA THR A 46 -13.45 -6.03 29.22
C THR A 46 -13.84 -5.93 27.73
N PRO A 47 -14.05 -4.72 27.19
CA PRO A 47 -14.31 -4.55 25.76
C PRO A 47 -13.21 -5.25 24.95
N ALA A 48 -13.60 -5.97 23.90
CA ALA A 48 -12.62 -6.51 22.97
C ALA A 48 -11.87 -5.32 22.32
N PRO A 49 -10.56 -5.47 22.03
CA PRO A 49 -9.84 -4.46 21.27
C PRO A 49 -10.52 -4.24 19.91
N GLU A 50 -10.71 -2.97 19.55
CA GLU A 50 -11.25 -2.57 18.25
C GLU A 50 -10.08 -2.52 17.25
N TYR A 51 -10.14 -3.39 16.24
CA TYR A 51 -9.14 -3.47 15.18
C TYR A 51 -9.67 -2.87 13.88
N PRO A 52 -8.79 -2.31 13.03
CA PRO A 52 -9.18 -1.89 11.69
C PRO A 52 -9.75 -3.06 10.89
N PRO A 53 -10.70 -2.81 9.98
CA PRO A 53 -11.18 -3.82 9.06
C PRO A 53 -10.04 -4.52 8.31
N GLY A 54 -10.00 -5.86 8.39
CA GLY A 54 -8.95 -6.68 7.79
C GLY A 54 -7.68 -6.85 8.62
N VAL A 55 -7.58 -6.19 9.78
CA VAL A 55 -6.50 -6.37 10.77
C VAL A 55 -7.09 -7.07 11.99
N GLY A 56 -6.38 -8.04 12.55
CA GLY A 56 -6.79 -8.71 13.78
C GLY A 56 -5.61 -9.31 14.53
N ASP A 57 -5.91 -9.97 15.66
CA ASP A 57 -4.92 -10.63 16.51
C ASP A 57 -4.10 -11.70 15.76
N ASP A 58 -4.76 -12.43 14.86
CA ASP A 58 -4.17 -13.54 14.12
C ASP A 58 -3.41 -13.10 12.86
N GLY A 59 -3.45 -11.82 12.51
CA GLY A 59 -2.75 -11.27 11.34
C GLY A 59 -3.61 -10.30 10.52
N VAL A 60 -3.28 -10.19 9.24
CA VAL A 60 -3.98 -9.30 8.30
C VAL A 60 -4.57 -10.10 7.16
N ASP A 61 -5.88 -9.96 6.94
CA ASP A 61 -6.54 -10.40 5.73
C ASP A 61 -6.35 -9.32 4.64
N ALA A 62 -5.41 -9.58 3.73
CA ALA A 62 -5.05 -8.66 2.66
C ALA A 62 -6.25 -8.27 1.78
N ARG A 63 -7.20 -9.18 1.56
CA ARG A 63 -8.36 -8.93 0.70
C ARG A 63 -9.36 -8.02 1.40
N VAL A 64 -9.62 -8.26 2.67
CA VAL A 64 -10.51 -7.42 3.47
C VAL A 64 -9.89 -6.03 3.68
N LEU A 65 -8.59 -5.94 3.95
CA LEU A 65 -7.90 -4.66 4.09
C LEU A 65 -7.98 -3.84 2.79
N ALA A 66 -7.63 -4.43 1.65
CA ALA A 66 -7.67 -3.74 0.36
C ALA A 66 -9.10 -3.31 -0.03
N GLY A 67 -10.09 -4.20 0.10
CA GLY A 67 -11.47 -3.84 -0.23
C GLY A 67 -12.06 -2.75 0.68
N ASN A 68 -11.64 -2.67 1.94
CA ASN A 68 -12.02 -1.54 2.81
C ASN A 68 -11.27 -0.26 2.46
N HIS A 69 -10.00 -0.35 2.08
CA HIS A 69 -9.25 0.79 1.56
C HIS A 69 -9.93 1.39 0.33
N ASP A 70 -10.28 0.54 -0.64
CA ASP A 70 -11.04 0.94 -1.84
C ASP A 70 -12.37 1.59 -1.47
N SER A 71 -13.19 0.89 -0.68
CA SER A 71 -14.52 1.38 -0.27
C SER A 71 -14.46 2.72 0.48
N ALA A 72 -13.41 2.96 1.27
CA ALA A 72 -13.23 4.20 2.02
C ALA A 72 -12.74 5.37 1.15
N LEU A 73 -12.15 5.08 -0.02
CA LEU A 73 -11.67 6.08 -0.97
C LEU A 73 -12.60 6.26 -2.18
N ASP A 74 -13.54 5.35 -2.41
CA ASP A 74 -14.52 5.42 -3.50
C ASP A 74 -15.30 6.75 -3.46
N ARG A 75 -15.22 7.51 -4.56
CA ARG A 75 -15.80 8.85 -4.74
C ARG A 75 -15.34 9.89 -3.72
N VAL A 76 -14.34 9.60 -2.91
CA VAL A 76 -13.70 10.56 -2.00
C VAL A 76 -12.62 11.30 -2.76
N ASN A 77 -12.44 12.57 -2.43
CA ASN A 77 -11.31 13.31 -2.97
C ASN A 77 -10.03 12.75 -2.36
N SER A 78 -9.17 12.13 -3.16
CA SER A 78 -7.96 11.47 -2.67
C SER A 78 -6.77 11.73 -3.58
N THR A 79 -5.57 11.50 -3.05
CA THR A 79 -4.36 11.38 -3.85
C THR A 79 -3.57 10.17 -3.39
N VAL A 80 -3.24 9.31 -4.34
CA VAL A 80 -2.36 8.14 -4.18
C VAL A 80 -1.03 8.45 -4.84
N LEU A 81 0.06 8.17 -4.14
CA LEU A 81 1.43 8.33 -4.61
C LEU A 81 2.19 7.01 -4.44
N ILE A 82 2.89 6.60 -5.50
CA ILE A 82 3.74 5.40 -5.48
C ILE A 82 5.09 5.75 -6.08
N ASP A 83 6.13 5.73 -5.25
CA ASP A 83 7.52 5.88 -5.66
C ASP A 83 8.19 4.50 -5.60
N ARG A 84 8.71 4.01 -6.72
CA ARG A 84 9.47 2.76 -6.78
C ARG A 84 10.85 2.99 -7.38
N THR A 85 11.88 2.49 -6.71
CA THR A 85 13.26 2.51 -7.20
C THR A 85 13.83 1.10 -7.18
N VAL A 86 14.51 0.72 -8.26
CA VAL A 86 15.26 -0.53 -8.34
C VAL A 86 16.74 -0.24 -8.54
N VAL A 87 17.56 -0.74 -7.62
CA VAL A 87 18.99 -0.49 -7.56
C VAL A 87 19.74 -1.81 -7.69
N GLY A 88 20.59 -1.93 -8.71
CA GLY A 88 21.44 -3.10 -8.90
C GLY A 88 22.46 -3.27 -7.77
N ALA A 89 23.04 -4.46 -7.63
CA ALA A 89 24.05 -4.75 -6.60
C ALA A 89 25.28 -3.82 -6.64
N ASN A 90 25.56 -3.17 -7.77
CA ASN A 90 26.63 -2.18 -7.94
C ASN A 90 26.24 -0.76 -7.47
N GLY A 91 25.04 -0.57 -6.93
CA GLY A 91 24.51 0.72 -6.49
C GLY A 91 23.91 1.59 -7.60
N THR A 92 23.88 1.12 -8.85
CA THR A 92 23.29 1.87 -9.98
C THR A 92 21.77 1.74 -9.94
N THR A 93 21.07 2.86 -10.10
CA THR A 93 19.61 2.84 -10.30
C THR A 93 19.30 2.34 -11.70
N VAL A 94 18.57 1.23 -11.78
CA VAL A 94 18.20 0.56 -13.04
C VAL A 94 16.82 1.03 -13.51
N SER A 95 15.93 1.28 -12.56
CA SER A 95 14.59 1.80 -12.84
C SER A 95 14.15 2.71 -11.70
N ALA A 96 13.46 3.79 -12.03
CA ALA A 96 12.69 4.57 -11.07
C ALA A 96 11.34 4.94 -11.67
N THR A 97 10.28 4.75 -10.90
CA THR A 97 8.89 4.99 -11.29
C THR A 97 8.22 5.85 -10.22
N ASP A 98 7.54 6.90 -10.65
CA ASP A 98 6.69 7.77 -9.84
C ASP A 98 5.28 7.71 -10.42
N ILE A 99 4.31 7.28 -9.62
CA ILE A 99 2.89 7.24 -9.97
C ILE A 99 2.16 8.21 -9.06
N ARG A 100 1.33 9.06 -9.66
CA ARG A 100 0.39 9.94 -8.96
C ARG A 100 -1.00 9.72 -9.50
N ILE A 101 -1.95 9.48 -8.61
CA ILE A 101 -3.36 9.35 -8.93
C ILE A 101 -4.13 10.35 -8.07
N GLU A 102 -4.97 11.16 -8.70
CA GLU A 102 -5.83 12.12 -8.03
C GLU A 102 -7.28 11.84 -8.41
N SER A 103 -8.11 11.52 -7.43
CA SER A 103 -9.54 11.25 -7.63
C SER A 103 -10.39 12.32 -6.96
N ALA A 104 -11.53 12.67 -7.60
CA ALA A 104 -12.54 13.59 -7.06
C ALA A 104 -13.92 13.38 -7.74
N GLY A 105 -14.75 12.54 -7.14
CA GLY A 105 -16.03 12.11 -7.74
C GLY A 105 -15.77 11.24 -8.96
N SER A 106 -16.33 11.58 -10.13
CA SER A 106 -16.06 10.88 -11.39
C SER A 106 -14.76 11.31 -12.09
N ARG A 107 -14.02 12.26 -11.49
CA ARG A 107 -12.80 12.80 -12.08
C ARG A 107 -11.59 12.04 -11.57
N VAL A 108 -10.74 11.61 -12.51
CA VAL A 108 -9.47 10.95 -12.22
C VAL A 108 -8.37 11.61 -13.05
N HIS A 109 -7.26 11.93 -12.40
CA HIS A 109 -6.01 12.31 -13.05
C HIS A 109 -4.94 11.31 -12.66
N TYR A 110 -4.46 10.55 -13.63
CA TYR A 110 -3.39 9.59 -13.46
C TYR A 110 -2.14 10.09 -14.17
N ARG A 111 -1.00 9.92 -13.52
CA ARG A 111 0.32 10.19 -14.07
C ARG A 111 1.28 9.10 -13.66
N VAL A 112 2.08 8.64 -14.62
CA VAL A 112 3.26 7.83 -14.36
C VAL A 112 4.46 8.45 -15.07
N ASN A 113 5.55 8.60 -14.32
CA ASN A 113 6.87 8.93 -14.85
C ASN A 113 7.79 7.74 -14.58
N GLN A 114 8.39 7.20 -15.62
CA GLN A 114 9.33 6.08 -15.54
C GLN A 114 10.66 6.49 -16.16
N THR A 115 11.75 6.12 -15.49
CA THR A 115 13.12 6.25 -15.99
C THR A 115 13.83 4.91 -15.89
N GLY A 116 14.65 4.62 -16.90
CA GLY A 116 15.26 3.30 -17.04
C GLY A 116 14.21 2.22 -17.34
N GLY A 117 14.56 0.98 -17.02
CA GLY A 117 13.70 -0.16 -17.30
C GLY A 117 14.31 -1.41 -16.71
N LEU A 118 13.45 -2.30 -16.19
CA LEU A 118 13.91 -3.60 -15.76
C LEU A 118 14.06 -4.51 -16.97
N PRO A 119 15.13 -5.30 -17.02
CA PRO A 119 15.31 -6.25 -18.10
C PRO A 119 14.15 -7.26 -18.14
N ALA A 120 13.69 -7.62 -19.34
CA ALA A 120 12.55 -8.51 -19.62
C ALA A 120 11.17 -8.05 -19.10
N GLN A 121 11.04 -6.86 -18.52
CA GLN A 121 9.74 -6.25 -18.27
C GLN A 121 9.31 -5.42 -19.48
N PHE A 122 8.00 -5.30 -19.68
CA PHE A 122 7.45 -4.40 -20.69
C PHE A 122 7.91 -2.97 -20.36
N VAL A 123 8.94 -2.49 -21.06
CA VAL A 123 9.33 -1.08 -21.00
C VAL A 123 8.25 -0.33 -21.75
N SER A 124 7.45 0.46 -21.03
CA SER A 124 6.52 1.38 -21.68
C SER A 124 7.31 2.20 -22.71
N PRO A 125 6.88 2.27 -23.99
CA PRO A 125 7.53 3.14 -24.97
C PRO A 125 7.44 4.62 -24.57
N PHE A 126 6.59 4.93 -23.58
CA PHE A 126 6.38 6.25 -23.03
C PHE A 126 6.97 6.33 -21.61
N PRO A 127 8.14 6.96 -21.41
CA PRO A 127 8.66 7.29 -20.08
C PRO A 127 7.71 8.21 -19.29
N THR A 128 6.78 8.89 -19.95
CA THR A 128 5.70 9.58 -19.25
C THR A 128 4.37 9.27 -19.91
N PHE A 129 3.41 8.84 -19.09
CA PHE A 129 2.03 8.67 -19.49
C PHE A 129 1.11 9.32 -18.47
N GLU A 130 0.14 10.07 -18.97
CA GLU A 130 -0.85 10.77 -18.17
C GLU A 130 -2.23 10.57 -18.81
N PHE A 131 -3.27 10.49 -17.99
CA PHE A 131 -4.62 10.70 -18.46
C PHE A 131 -5.42 11.52 -17.47
N TRP A 132 -6.39 12.27 -17.99
CA TRP A 132 -7.42 12.91 -17.20
C TRP A 132 -8.79 12.52 -17.75
N THR A 133 -9.73 12.20 -16.87
CA THR A 133 -11.11 11.92 -17.23
C THR A 133 -12.07 12.60 -16.26
N ASP A 134 -13.27 12.94 -16.73
CA ASP A 134 -14.42 13.33 -15.91
C ASP A 134 -15.58 12.31 -15.99
N GLY A 135 -15.34 11.17 -16.63
CA GLY A 135 -16.31 10.12 -16.93
C GLY A 135 -17.00 10.29 -18.29
N ASN A 136 -17.09 11.51 -18.82
CA ASN A 136 -17.69 11.79 -20.13
C ASN A 136 -16.64 11.98 -21.23
N VAL A 137 -15.45 12.43 -20.86
CA VAL A 137 -14.31 12.60 -21.77
C VAL A 137 -13.07 12.11 -21.07
N THR A 138 -12.25 11.36 -21.81
CA THR A 138 -10.89 11.03 -21.39
C THR A 138 -9.90 11.69 -22.33
N VAL A 139 -8.88 12.35 -21.79
CA VAL A 139 -7.75 12.87 -22.57
C VAL A 139 -6.49 12.19 -22.07
N THR A 140 -5.73 11.59 -22.98
CA THR A 140 -4.45 10.98 -22.68
C THR A 140 -3.31 11.83 -23.23
N ARG A 141 -2.18 11.80 -22.52
CA ARG A 141 -0.93 12.43 -22.90
C ARG A 141 0.19 11.42 -22.73
N ALA A 142 0.95 11.19 -23.79
CA ALA A 142 2.12 10.34 -23.77
C ALA A 142 3.34 11.14 -24.23
N VAL A 143 4.47 10.96 -23.54
CA VAL A 143 5.77 11.52 -23.95
C VAL A 143 6.71 10.36 -24.22
N ASP A 144 7.25 10.28 -25.43
CA ASP A 144 8.21 9.25 -25.82
C ASP A 144 9.63 9.57 -25.31
N ALA A 145 10.57 8.63 -25.52
CA ALA A 145 11.97 8.80 -25.12
C ALA A 145 12.70 9.95 -25.85
N SER A 146 12.19 10.43 -26.98
CA SER A 146 12.73 11.57 -27.72
C SER A 146 12.12 12.91 -27.26
N GLY A 147 11.13 12.88 -26.35
CA GLY A 147 10.41 14.04 -25.87
C GLY A 147 9.22 14.45 -26.74
N ASN A 148 8.83 13.66 -27.74
CA ASN A 148 7.65 13.95 -28.55
C ASN A 148 6.39 13.71 -27.72
N VAL A 149 5.44 14.64 -27.82
CA VAL A 149 4.18 14.60 -27.07
C VAL A 149 3.05 14.17 -28.00
N THR A 150 2.33 13.12 -27.60
CA THR A 150 1.08 12.69 -28.25
C THR A 150 -0.09 12.98 -27.32
N LEU A 151 -1.12 13.65 -27.83
CA LEU A 151 -2.38 13.90 -27.13
C LEU A 151 -3.52 13.19 -27.86
N ARG A 152 -4.40 12.52 -27.11
CA ARG A 152 -5.61 11.91 -27.66
C ARG A 152 -6.81 12.23 -26.79
N ARG A 153 -7.90 12.66 -27.42
CA ARG A 153 -9.19 12.91 -26.76
C ARG A 153 -10.16 11.81 -27.16
N ILE A 154 -10.82 11.21 -26.18
CA ILE A 154 -11.70 10.07 -26.32
C ILE A 154 -13.03 10.43 -25.67
N THR A 155 -14.14 10.10 -26.33
CA THR A 155 -15.47 10.26 -25.73
C THR A 155 -15.73 9.09 -24.77
N GLY A 156 -16.24 9.41 -23.59
CA GLY A 156 -16.40 8.47 -22.49
C GLY A 156 -15.07 8.09 -21.84
N GLN A 157 -15.11 6.95 -21.14
CA GLN A 157 -13.96 6.34 -20.50
C GLN A 157 -13.71 4.98 -21.15
N PRO A 158 -12.57 4.79 -21.85
CA PRO A 158 -12.26 3.49 -22.43
C PRO A 158 -12.09 2.44 -21.32
N PRO A 159 -12.38 1.14 -21.57
CA PRO A 159 -12.32 0.10 -20.54
C PRO A 159 -10.99 0.06 -19.77
N THR A 160 -9.87 0.22 -20.47
CA THR A 160 -8.52 0.25 -19.87
C THR A 160 -8.29 1.36 -18.85
N ILE A 161 -9.11 2.43 -18.90
CA ILE A 161 -9.08 3.55 -17.95
C ILE A 161 -10.24 3.43 -16.95
N ALA A 162 -11.35 2.79 -17.34
CA ALA A 162 -12.44 2.44 -16.42
C ALA A 162 -11.99 1.47 -15.33
N ASP A 163 -11.09 0.55 -15.69
CA ASP A 163 -10.52 -0.44 -14.80
C ASP A 163 -9.22 0.05 -14.13
N ALA A 164 -8.87 1.33 -14.25
CA ALA A 164 -7.68 1.87 -13.60
C ALA A 164 -7.93 1.94 -12.08
N ASP A 165 -7.07 1.28 -11.31
CA ASP A 165 -7.05 1.35 -9.84
C ASP A 165 -6.77 2.78 -9.41
N ASP A 166 -7.82 3.53 -9.05
CA ASP A 166 -7.72 4.93 -8.67
C ASP A 166 -7.59 5.15 -7.16
N THR A 167 -7.89 4.12 -6.37
CA THR A 167 -7.78 4.12 -4.90
C THR A 167 -6.44 3.56 -4.42
N GLY A 168 -5.72 2.80 -5.26
CA GLY A 168 -4.51 2.06 -4.89
C GLY A 168 -4.81 0.67 -4.30
N GLU A 169 -6.03 0.16 -4.47
CA GLU A 169 -6.48 -1.14 -3.97
C GLU A 169 -5.54 -2.27 -4.41
N ASP A 170 -5.19 -2.34 -5.69
CA ASP A 170 -4.37 -3.41 -6.24
C ASP A 170 -2.96 -3.36 -5.65
N SER A 171 -2.46 -2.14 -5.41
CA SER A 171 -1.17 -1.94 -4.74
C SER A 171 -1.24 -2.44 -3.30
N VAL A 172 -2.27 -2.07 -2.55
CA VAL A 172 -2.47 -2.54 -1.16
C VAL A 172 -2.61 -4.06 -1.11
N PHE A 173 -3.56 -4.63 -1.87
CA PHE A 173 -3.78 -6.08 -1.92
C PHE A 173 -2.50 -6.81 -2.30
N GLY A 174 -1.88 -6.36 -3.38
CA GLY A 174 -0.64 -6.88 -3.91
C GLY A 174 0.44 -6.91 -2.85
N ARG A 175 0.59 -5.89 -2.00
CA ARG A 175 1.68 -5.85 -1.01
C ARG A 175 1.45 -6.69 0.25
N PHE A 176 0.23 -7.06 0.58
CA PHE A 176 -0.05 -7.87 1.77
C PHE A 176 -0.28 -9.36 1.46
N VAL A 177 -0.76 -9.70 0.26
CA VAL A 177 -1.11 -11.09 -0.06
C VAL A 177 0.11 -12.02 -0.01
N GLY A 178 -0.06 -13.16 0.68
CA GLY A 178 0.97 -14.20 0.83
C GLY A 178 2.12 -13.84 1.79
N THR A 179 1.96 -12.80 2.62
CA THR A 179 2.98 -12.37 3.59
C THR A 179 2.60 -12.74 5.03
N ASN A 180 3.55 -12.63 5.98
CA ASN A 180 3.30 -12.79 7.41
C ASN A 180 2.91 -11.46 8.07
N ALA A 181 1.84 -10.84 7.56
CA ALA A 181 1.38 -9.53 8.00
C ALA A 181 0.71 -9.57 9.38
N ARG A 182 1.08 -8.64 10.26
CA ARG A 182 0.58 -8.55 11.64
C ARG A 182 0.59 -7.11 12.16
N LEU A 183 -0.32 -6.82 13.08
CA LEU A 183 -0.30 -5.59 13.87
C LEU A 183 0.90 -5.60 14.82
N VAL A 184 1.66 -4.51 14.87
CA VAL A 184 2.84 -4.38 15.75
C VAL A 184 2.76 -3.20 16.73
N GLY A 185 1.71 -2.38 16.63
CA GLY A 185 1.46 -1.28 17.55
C GLY A 185 0.54 -0.23 16.94
N THR A 186 0.40 0.89 17.64
CA THR A 186 -0.29 2.09 17.16
C THR A 186 0.67 3.28 17.10
N THR A 187 0.28 4.30 16.36
CA THR A 187 0.98 5.57 16.18
C THR A 187 -0.04 6.70 16.02
N THR A 188 0.41 7.93 15.89
CA THR A 188 -0.46 9.09 15.66
C THR A 188 -0.08 9.77 14.36
N VAL A 189 -1.04 9.97 13.47
CA VAL A 189 -0.88 10.69 12.20
C VAL A 189 -1.90 11.83 12.18
N ASP A 190 -1.42 13.06 12.00
CA ASP A 190 -2.26 14.28 11.97
C ASP A 190 -3.21 14.45 13.17
N GLY A 191 -2.84 13.88 14.33
CA GLY A 191 -3.62 13.95 15.56
C GLY A 191 -4.62 12.81 15.75
N GLU A 192 -4.72 11.89 14.79
CA GLU A 192 -5.58 10.70 14.85
C GLU A 192 -4.74 9.44 15.13
N GLU A 193 -5.32 8.48 15.85
CA GLU A 193 -4.68 7.19 16.07
C GLU A 193 -4.65 6.37 14.77
N ALA A 194 -3.52 5.72 14.51
CA ALA A 194 -3.33 4.83 13.38
C ALA A 194 -2.60 3.56 13.83
N TYR A 195 -2.79 2.49 13.08
CA TYR A 195 -2.30 1.16 13.37
C TYR A 195 -1.08 0.85 12.52
N VAL A 196 0.00 0.37 13.15
CA VAL A 196 1.23 0.02 12.46
C VAL A 196 1.20 -1.46 12.15
N VAL A 197 1.15 -1.79 10.86
CA VAL A 197 1.16 -3.16 10.36
C VAL A 197 2.53 -3.46 9.77
N ARG A 198 3.09 -4.61 10.12
CA ARG A 198 4.33 -5.11 9.52
C ARG A 198 4.07 -6.40 8.77
N ALA A 199 4.61 -6.49 7.56
CA ALA A 199 4.62 -7.71 6.77
C ALA A 199 6.05 -8.10 6.41
N ASP A 200 6.35 -9.38 6.48
CA ASP A 200 7.63 -9.94 6.07
C ASP A 200 7.47 -11.31 5.42
N HIS A 201 8.44 -11.66 4.57
CA HIS A 201 8.53 -12.99 3.96
C HIS A 201 9.96 -13.25 3.46
N ASP A 202 10.53 -14.42 3.75
CA ASP A 202 11.90 -14.76 3.32
C ASP A 202 11.99 -14.93 1.80
N ALA A 203 11.00 -15.61 1.22
CA ALA A 203 10.96 -15.94 -0.20
C ALA A 203 9.53 -15.91 -0.76
N LEU A 204 9.13 -14.85 -1.45
CA LEU A 204 7.77 -14.68 -1.98
C LEU A 204 7.78 -14.82 -3.50
N ASP A 205 7.09 -15.84 -4.01
CA ASP A 205 6.97 -16.08 -5.45
C ASP A 205 5.60 -15.57 -5.93
N ARG A 206 5.61 -14.59 -6.84
CA ARG A 206 4.40 -14.00 -7.42
C ARG A 206 4.26 -14.39 -8.88
N ARG A 207 3.02 -14.62 -9.30
CA ARG A 207 2.72 -14.91 -10.70
C ARG A 207 3.13 -13.73 -11.58
N GLY A 208 3.95 -13.97 -12.60
CA GLY A 208 4.34 -12.95 -13.59
C GLY A 208 5.46 -12.01 -13.14
N GLY A 209 6.06 -12.23 -11.98
CA GLY A 209 7.22 -11.46 -11.50
C GLY A 209 8.38 -12.35 -11.07
N PRO A 210 9.57 -11.78 -10.87
CA PRO A 210 10.69 -12.54 -10.32
C PRO A 210 10.42 -12.92 -8.85
N PRO A 211 10.97 -14.06 -8.39
CA PRO A 211 11.02 -14.39 -6.98
C PRO A 211 11.57 -13.24 -6.13
N MET A 212 10.85 -12.86 -5.08
CA MET A 212 11.25 -11.82 -4.14
C MET A 212 11.90 -12.47 -2.91
N ARG A 213 12.95 -11.85 -2.38
CA ARG A 213 13.69 -12.30 -1.21
C ARG A 213 13.84 -11.16 -0.20
N ASP A 214 13.93 -11.50 1.08
CA ASP A 214 14.06 -10.54 2.18
C ASP A 214 12.94 -9.47 2.17
N TYR A 215 11.71 -9.89 1.88
CA TYR A 215 10.55 -8.99 1.76
C TYR A 215 10.22 -8.37 3.12
N ARG A 216 10.19 -7.04 3.18
CA ARG A 216 9.88 -6.29 4.41
C ARG A 216 9.02 -5.08 4.08
N LEU A 217 7.88 -4.98 4.74
CA LEU A 217 6.95 -3.87 4.60
C LEU A 217 6.52 -3.37 5.97
N ASN A 218 6.48 -2.05 6.14
CA ASN A 218 5.85 -1.40 7.28
C ASN A 218 4.80 -0.42 6.76
N ALA A 219 3.58 -0.56 7.23
CA ALA A 219 2.44 0.25 6.83
C ALA A 219 1.77 0.93 8.03
N THR A 220 1.11 2.05 7.74
CA THR A 220 0.23 2.75 8.68
C THR A 220 -1.20 2.69 8.15
N VAL A 221 -2.13 2.24 8.98
CA VAL A 221 -3.53 1.98 8.62
C VAL A 221 -4.44 2.75 9.57
N THR A 222 -5.46 3.46 9.07
CA THR A 222 -6.45 4.12 9.94
C THR A 222 -7.35 3.11 10.64
N GLU A 223 -8.10 3.55 11.65
CA GLU A 223 -9.19 2.76 12.25
C GLU A 223 -10.22 2.30 11.19
N ALA A 224 -10.48 3.12 10.18
CA ALA A 224 -11.38 2.79 9.07
C ALA A 224 -10.80 1.78 8.06
N GLY A 225 -9.54 1.32 8.22
CA GLY A 225 -8.90 0.37 7.29
C GLY A 225 -8.25 1.03 6.06
N VAL A 226 -8.01 2.34 6.07
CA VAL A 226 -7.29 3.02 4.99
C VAL A 226 -5.79 2.91 5.23
N VAL A 227 -5.05 2.29 4.29
CA VAL A 227 -3.59 2.34 4.28
C VAL A 227 -3.13 3.75 3.92
N LEU A 228 -2.61 4.50 4.89
CA LEU A 228 -2.13 5.88 4.69
C LEU A 228 -0.76 5.91 4.02
N ALA A 229 0.11 4.96 4.39
CA ALA A 229 1.44 4.86 3.81
C ALA A 229 2.04 3.47 4.05
N TYR A 230 2.96 3.06 3.17
CA TYR A 230 3.90 1.99 3.47
C TYR A 230 5.27 2.24 2.85
N ASP A 231 6.29 1.67 3.49
CA ASP A 231 7.63 1.48 2.92
C ASP A 231 7.87 -0.02 2.74
N LEU A 232 8.24 -0.42 1.53
CA LEU A 232 8.55 -1.79 1.14
C LEU A 232 10.00 -1.89 0.66
N THR A 233 10.69 -2.97 1.03
CA THR A 233 11.95 -3.37 0.43
C THR A 233 12.03 -4.88 0.21
N PHE A 234 12.64 -5.29 -0.90
CA PHE A 234 12.98 -6.69 -1.19
C PHE A 234 14.13 -6.77 -2.20
N THR A 235 14.76 -7.93 -2.29
CA THR A 235 15.73 -8.26 -3.35
C THR A 235 15.08 -9.19 -4.37
N ALA A 236 15.33 -8.98 -5.65
CA ALA A 236 14.88 -9.86 -6.72
C ALA A 236 15.98 -10.08 -7.76
N THR A 237 15.87 -11.19 -8.49
CA THR A 237 16.74 -11.52 -9.62
C THR A 237 15.94 -11.42 -10.90
N TYR A 238 16.38 -10.54 -11.80
CA TYR A 238 15.77 -10.26 -13.09
C TYR A 238 16.60 -10.90 -14.20
N GLU A 239 15.96 -11.46 -15.22
CA GLU A 239 16.64 -11.96 -16.42
C GLU A 239 16.93 -10.80 -17.38
N THR A 240 18.14 -10.70 -17.90
CA THR A 240 18.53 -9.67 -18.86
C THR A 240 18.29 -10.08 -20.31
N GLU A 241 18.15 -9.11 -21.21
CA GLU A 241 17.94 -9.38 -22.64
C GLU A 241 19.06 -10.25 -23.24
N ASP A 242 20.30 -10.08 -22.77
CA ASP A 242 21.46 -10.88 -23.17
C ASP A 242 21.53 -12.29 -22.52
N GLY A 243 20.48 -12.72 -21.82
CA GLY A 243 20.44 -14.01 -21.10
C GLY A 243 21.23 -14.05 -19.80
N GLY A 244 21.65 -12.89 -19.29
CA GLY A 244 22.27 -12.72 -17.98
C GLY A 244 21.25 -12.57 -16.85
N THR A 245 21.74 -12.34 -15.64
CA THR A 245 20.90 -12.06 -14.47
C THR A 245 21.32 -10.79 -13.77
N LEU A 246 20.36 -9.97 -13.37
CA LEU A 246 20.54 -8.79 -12.55
C LEU A 246 19.93 -9.04 -11.17
N VAL A 247 20.77 -9.04 -10.12
CA VAL A 247 20.30 -8.98 -8.74
C VAL A 247 20.14 -7.51 -8.34
N ALA A 248 18.94 -7.14 -7.88
CA ALA A 248 18.65 -5.77 -7.52
C ALA A 248 17.75 -5.69 -6.29
N THR A 249 17.95 -4.64 -5.49
CA THR A 249 17.08 -4.26 -4.39
C THR A 249 16.02 -3.30 -4.91
N THR A 250 14.77 -3.62 -4.64
CA THR A 250 13.62 -2.77 -4.90
C THR A 250 13.20 -2.10 -3.61
N THR A 251 12.96 -0.80 -3.68
CA THR A 251 12.32 -0.02 -2.63
C THR A 251 11.07 0.61 -3.20
N GLU A 252 9.96 0.53 -2.48
CA GLU A 252 8.71 1.16 -2.86
C GLU A 252 8.14 1.94 -1.68
N ARG A 253 7.60 3.12 -1.97
CA ARG A 253 6.88 3.94 -1.03
C ARG A 253 5.50 4.21 -1.57
N PHE A 254 4.50 4.01 -0.74
CA PHE A 254 3.11 4.30 -1.04
C PHE A 254 2.61 5.34 -0.05
N ARG A 255 1.79 6.26 -0.52
CA ARG A 255 1.09 7.24 0.33
C ARG A 255 -0.29 7.51 -0.22
N THR A 256 -1.25 7.62 0.68
CA THR A 256 -2.60 8.08 0.39
C THR A 256 -2.93 9.27 1.26
N THR A 257 -3.44 10.33 0.64
CA THR A 257 -4.02 11.48 1.35
C THR A 257 -5.50 11.58 1.03
N VAL A 258 -6.32 11.73 2.07
CA VAL A 258 -7.76 11.95 1.95
C VAL A 258 -8.04 13.44 2.05
N GLY A 259 -8.89 13.96 1.15
CA GLY A 259 -9.16 15.39 1.00
C GLY A 259 -8.12 16.13 0.15
N GLY A 260 -8.40 17.41 -0.14
CA GLY A 260 -7.49 18.32 -0.84
C GLY A 260 -7.31 18.09 -2.35
N SER A 261 -7.59 16.90 -2.85
CA SER A 261 -7.60 16.62 -4.30
C SER A 261 -8.83 17.22 -4.97
N ALA A 262 -8.63 17.84 -6.13
CA ALA A 262 -9.72 18.32 -6.97
C ALA A 262 -9.79 17.57 -8.31
N ALA A 263 -8.83 16.68 -8.58
CA ALA A 263 -8.60 16.05 -9.90
C ALA A 263 -8.84 17.04 -11.05
N SER A 264 -8.30 18.26 -10.92
CA SER A 264 -8.59 19.35 -11.86
C SER A 264 -7.94 19.06 -13.20
N PRO A 265 -8.60 19.36 -14.32
CA PRO A 265 -8.04 19.12 -15.65
C PRO A 265 -6.71 19.87 -15.78
N PRO A 266 -5.61 19.17 -16.09
CA PRO A 266 -4.32 19.79 -16.36
C PRO A 266 -4.40 20.78 -17.53
N PRO A 267 -3.46 21.74 -17.64
CA PRO A 267 -3.46 22.73 -18.73
C PRO A 267 -3.53 22.09 -20.13
N TRP A 268 -2.81 20.98 -20.35
CA TRP A 268 -2.76 20.28 -21.64
C TRP A 268 -4.11 19.67 -22.06
N VAL A 269 -5.02 19.43 -21.12
CA VAL A 269 -6.41 19.01 -21.43
C VAL A 269 -7.14 20.12 -22.16
N ARG A 270 -6.92 21.40 -21.78
CA ARG A 270 -7.55 22.54 -22.43
C ARG A 270 -7.01 22.75 -23.83
N ASP A 271 -5.70 22.59 -23.99
CA ASP A 271 -5.02 22.74 -25.28
C ASP A 271 -5.51 21.69 -26.29
N SER A 272 -5.85 20.47 -25.82
CA SER A 272 -6.43 19.42 -26.67
C SER A 272 -7.78 19.83 -27.31
N ASN A 273 -8.55 20.71 -26.66
CA ASN A 273 -9.81 21.21 -27.22
C ASN A 273 -9.58 22.18 -28.38
N ALA A 274 -8.44 22.87 -28.42
CA ALA A 274 -8.10 23.81 -29.50
C ALA A 274 -7.63 23.08 -30.77
N SER A 275 -6.95 21.94 -30.62
CA SER A 275 -6.42 21.14 -31.74
C SER A 275 -7.51 20.49 -32.59
N THR A 276 -8.59 20.00 -31.97
CA THR A 276 -9.70 19.34 -32.67
C THR A 276 -10.54 20.32 -33.52
N ALA A 277 -10.55 21.61 -33.17
CA ALA A 277 -11.26 22.63 -33.94
C ALA A 277 -10.55 23.00 -35.27
N GLY A 278 -9.28 22.59 -35.45
CA GLY A 278 -8.50 22.85 -36.66
C GLY A 278 -8.33 21.65 -37.62
N GLY A 279 -8.84 20.47 -37.26
CA GLY A 279 -8.55 19.20 -37.93
C GLY A 279 -9.75 18.51 -38.57
N ALA A 280 -10.81 19.24 -38.93
CA ALA A 280 -11.89 18.70 -39.75
C ALA A 280 -11.53 18.79 -41.25
N ASP A 281 -10.52 18.03 -41.68
CA ASP A 281 -10.34 17.61 -43.08
C ASP A 281 -9.12 16.68 -43.20
N THR A 282 -9.25 15.42 -42.78
CA THR A 282 -8.53 14.32 -43.44
C THR A 282 -9.24 12.99 -43.19
N ALA A 283 -10.09 12.66 -44.16
CA ALA A 283 -10.45 11.34 -44.70
C ALA A 283 -10.13 10.07 -43.90
N ASP A 284 -11.20 9.34 -43.58
CA ASP A 284 -11.40 7.90 -43.81
C ASP A 284 -10.17 7.11 -44.26
N GLY A 285 -9.48 6.54 -43.28
CA GLY A 285 -8.52 5.47 -43.45
C GLY A 285 -8.77 4.46 -42.33
N GLU A 286 -9.70 3.55 -42.58
CA GLU A 286 -10.00 2.37 -41.77
C GLU A 286 -8.70 1.57 -41.58
N SER A 287 -8.00 1.86 -40.49
CA SER A 287 -6.94 1.03 -39.94
C SER A 287 -7.46 0.62 -38.57
N GLU A 288 -7.99 -0.60 -38.49
CA GLU A 288 -8.28 -1.23 -37.20
C GLU A 288 -7.03 -1.07 -36.32
N PRO A 289 -7.12 -0.39 -35.16
CA PRO A 289 -6.03 -0.39 -34.22
C PRO A 289 -5.92 -1.83 -33.73
N THR A 290 -4.81 -2.50 -34.05
CA THR A 290 -4.42 -3.74 -33.38
C THR A 290 -4.54 -3.51 -31.89
N ASP A 291 -5.39 -4.31 -31.24
CA ASP A 291 -5.52 -4.45 -29.79
C ASP A 291 -4.15 -4.79 -29.18
N ALA A 292 -3.30 -3.78 -29.01
CA ALA A 292 -2.25 -3.82 -28.02
C ALA A 292 -2.97 -3.73 -26.69
N ALA A 293 -3.39 -4.89 -26.19
CA ALA A 293 -4.01 -5.06 -24.90
C ALA A 293 -3.13 -4.35 -23.86
N TRP A 294 -3.62 -3.20 -23.39
CA TRP A 294 -3.13 -2.55 -22.19
C TRP A 294 -3.52 -3.45 -21.01
N THR A 295 -2.77 -4.52 -20.78
CA THR A 295 -2.73 -5.11 -19.45
C THR A 295 -1.87 -4.19 -18.62
N ALA A 296 -2.51 -3.30 -17.85
CA ALA A 296 -1.91 -2.76 -16.65
C ALA A 296 -1.59 -3.96 -15.76
N SER A 297 -0.38 -4.50 -15.88
CA SER A 297 0.12 -5.50 -14.95
C SER A 297 0.42 -4.77 -13.65
N GLY A 298 -0.63 -4.53 -12.85
CA GLY A 298 -0.50 -4.27 -11.43
C GLY A 298 0.15 -5.49 -10.79
N GLY A 299 1.31 -5.27 -10.16
CA GLY A 299 2.11 -6.30 -9.49
C GLY A 299 2.66 -5.81 -8.17
#